data_AF-A0A7C6YJ49-F1
#
_entry.id   AF-A0A7C6YJ49-F1
#
_cell.length_a   1.000
_cell.length_b   1.000
_cell.length_c   1.000
_cell.angle_alpha   90.00
_cell.angle_beta   90.00
_cell.angle_gamma   90.00
#
_symmetry.space_group_name_H-M   'P 1'
#
loop_
_entity.id
_entity.type
_entity.pdbx_description
1 polymer ?
#
loop_
_entity_poly.entity_id
_entity_poly.type
_entity_poly.pdbx_seq_one_letter_code
_entity_poly.pdbx_strand_id
1 'polypeptide(L)'
;RARAKNPAALIVPQNGSQLLSHADFLAAISAIGIEDLFTNGDKLQPKSHTREVLGHLKAMTQAQKPMLLIEYPKSAERQALSKQLATQNGMIWLITDRQLMTLGESGR
;
A
#
# COMPACT_ATOMS: atom_id res chain seq x y z
N ARG A 1 -18.61 -13.74 -8.41
CA ARG A 1 -17.37 -14.30 -7.80
C ARG A 1 -16.30 -14.43 -8.88
N ALA A 2 -15.24 -13.61 -8.84
CA ALA A 2 -14.18 -13.64 -9.86
C ALA A 2 -13.48 -15.02 -9.94
N ARG A 3 -13.07 -15.56 -8.78
CA ARG A 3 -12.40 -16.87 -8.71
C ARG A 3 -13.26 -18.08 -9.07
N ALA A 4 -14.58 -17.94 -9.09
CA ALA A 4 -15.46 -18.99 -9.61
C ALA A 4 -15.39 -19.09 -11.14
N LYS A 5 -15.09 -17.99 -11.84
CA LYS A 5 -14.95 -17.94 -13.30
C LYS A 5 -13.49 -18.06 -13.76
N ASN A 6 -12.56 -17.52 -12.98
CA ASN A 6 -11.12 -17.59 -13.22
C ASN A 6 -10.39 -17.85 -11.89
N PRO A 7 -10.00 -19.09 -11.58
CA PRO A 7 -9.32 -19.43 -10.33
C PRO A 7 -8.04 -18.62 -10.05
N ALA A 8 -7.37 -18.13 -11.10
CA ALA A 8 -6.15 -17.33 -11.00
C ALA A 8 -6.41 -15.83 -10.77
N ALA A 9 -7.67 -15.40 -10.69
CA ALA A 9 -8.00 -13.99 -10.47
C ALA A 9 -7.40 -13.48 -9.14
N LEU A 10 -6.53 -12.47 -9.25
CA LEU A 10 -5.97 -11.76 -8.12
C LEU A 10 -7.02 -10.83 -7.51
N ILE A 11 -7.02 -10.73 -6.18
CA ILE A 11 -7.93 -9.86 -5.43
C ILE A 11 -7.08 -8.92 -4.60
N VAL A 12 -7.12 -7.63 -4.93
CA VAL A 12 -6.30 -6.60 -4.29
C VAL A 12 -7.23 -5.50 -3.76
N PRO A 13 -7.71 -5.57 -2.50
CA PRO A 13 -8.40 -4.45 -1.87
C PRO A 13 -7.47 -3.24 -1.71
N GLN A 14 -8.05 -2.05 -1.58
CA GLN A 14 -7.33 -0.80 -1.34
C GLN A 14 -7.75 -0.20 0.01
N ASN A 15 -6.77 0.20 0.83
CA ASN A 15 -6.94 0.70 2.19
C ASN A 15 -7.64 -0.31 3.12
N GLY A 16 -8.29 0.14 4.21
CA GLY A 16 -9.04 -0.73 5.11
C GLY A 16 -8.20 -1.79 5.82
N SER A 17 -6.94 -1.49 6.12
CA SER A 17 -5.96 -2.45 6.63
C SER A 17 -6.36 -3.13 7.94
N GLN A 18 -7.26 -2.55 8.73
CA GLN A 18 -7.81 -3.19 9.93
C GLN A 18 -8.47 -4.56 9.65
N LEU A 19 -8.98 -4.77 8.43
CA LEU A 19 -9.61 -6.02 8.02
C LEU A 19 -8.62 -7.20 7.96
N LEU A 20 -7.31 -6.93 7.93
CA LEU A 20 -6.26 -7.95 7.96
C LEU A 20 -6.22 -8.75 9.27
N SER A 21 -6.90 -8.27 10.33
CA SER A 21 -7.12 -9.02 11.57
C SER A 21 -8.08 -10.21 11.40
N HIS A 22 -8.86 -10.25 10.31
CA HIS A 22 -9.77 -11.34 10.00
C HIS A 22 -9.09 -12.37 9.08
N ALA A 23 -8.89 -13.58 9.58
CA ALA A 23 -8.13 -14.62 8.88
C ALA A 23 -8.77 -15.04 7.53
N ASP A 24 -10.09 -15.03 7.44
CA ASP A 24 -10.84 -15.33 6.21
C ASP A 24 -10.64 -14.25 5.14
N PHE A 25 -10.66 -12.97 5.53
CA PHE A 25 -10.33 -11.86 4.66
C PHE A 25 -8.89 -11.95 4.17
N LEU A 26 -7.94 -12.13 5.10
CA LEU A 26 -6.53 -12.28 4.77
C LEU A 26 -6.30 -13.46 3.82
N ALA A 27 -6.96 -14.60 4.04
CA ALA A 27 -6.87 -15.77 3.16
C ALA A 27 -7.44 -15.49 1.75
N ALA A 28 -8.51 -14.69 1.66
CA ALA A 28 -9.16 -14.39 0.40
C ALA A 28 -8.34 -13.47 -0.52
N ILE A 29 -7.58 -12.51 0.02
CA ILE A 29 -6.89 -11.50 -0.79
C ILE A 29 -5.53 -12.00 -1.30
N SER A 30 -5.06 -11.44 -2.42
CA SER A 30 -3.76 -11.75 -3.03
C SER A 30 -2.67 -10.75 -2.62
N ALA A 31 -3.06 -9.50 -2.41
CA ALA A 31 -2.21 -8.37 -2.05
C ALA A 31 -3.08 -7.30 -1.39
N ILE A 32 -2.51 -6.17 -0.98
CA ILE A 32 -3.27 -4.99 -0.56
C ILE A 32 -2.66 -3.73 -1.19
N GLY A 33 -3.51 -2.82 -1.66
CA GLY A 33 -3.14 -1.46 -2.02
C GLY A 33 -3.31 -0.52 -0.82
N ILE A 34 -2.37 0.39 -0.59
CA ILE A 34 -2.43 1.42 0.43
C ILE A 34 -2.11 2.76 -0.22
N GLU A 35 -2.85 3.79 0.14
CA GLU A 35 -2.59 5.16 -0.29
C GLU A 35 -2.25 6.04 0.89
N ASP A 36 -1.50 7.11 0.63
CA ASP A 36 -1.26 8.18 1.59
C ASP A 36 -0.70 7.69 2.95
N LEU A 37 0.21 6.71 2.96
CA LEU A 37 0.68 6.08 4.20
C LEU A 37 1.69 6.98 4.93
N PHE A 38 2.67 7.49 4.20
CA PHE A 38 3.75 8.32 4.73
C PHE A 38 3.47 9.80 4.49
N THR A 39 2.78 10.12 3.40
CA THR A 39 2.41 11.48 3.04
C THR A 39 0.93 11.61 2.72
N ASN A 40 0.36 12.79 2.90
CA ASN A 40 -0.93 13.19 2.36
C ASN A 40 -0.67 14.36 1.41
N GLY A 41 -0.48 14.05 0.13
CA GLY A 41 0.17 14.96 -0.81
C GLY A 41 1.59 15.31 -0.35
N ASP A 42 1.91 16.59 -0.20
CA ASP A 42 3.24 17.03 0.29
C ASP A 42 3.38 17.11 1.81
N LYS A 43 2.32 16.79 2.56
CA LYS A 43 2.35 16.82 4.03
C LYS A 43 2.72 15.45 4.58
N LEU A 44 3.56 15.42 5.61
CA LEU A 44 3.82 14.17 6.33
C LEU A 44 2.57 13.70 7.06
N GLN A 45 2.31 12.40 7.04
CA GLN A 45 1.29 11.81 7.90
C GLN A 45 1.73 11.84 9.37
N PRO A 46 0.78 11.93 10.32
CA PRO A 46 1.08 11.78 11.73
C PRO A 46 1.75 10.44 12.03
N LYS A 47 2.72 10.44 12.94
CA LYS A 47 3.42 9.21 13.37
C LYS A 47 2.47 8.14 13.95
N SER A 48 1.33 8.55 14.51
CA SER A 48 0.30 7.64 14.99
C SER A 48 -0.38 6.89 13.84
N HIS A 49 -0.77 7.61 12.79
CA HIS A 49 -1.38 7.03 11.58
C HIS A 49 -0.44 6.01 10.94
N THR A 50 0.81 6.39 10.68
CA THR A 50 1.77 5.51 10.02
C THR A 50 2.03 4.25 10.86
N ARG A 51 2.17 4.40 12.18
CA ARG A 51 2.35 3.28 13.11
C ARG A 51 1.15 2.34 13.12
N GLU A 52 -0.06 2.87 13.14
CA GLU A 52 -1.29 2.08 13.15
C GLU A 52 -1.41 1.24 11.88
N VAL A 53 -1.31 1.87 10.71
CA VAL A 53 -1.43 1.17 9.43
C VAL A 53 -0.30 0.15 9.24
N LEU A 54 0.96 0.50 9.54
CA LEU A 54 2.07 -0.45 9.51
C LEU A 54 1.86 -1.62 10.50
N GLY A 55 1.22 -1.36 11.63
CA GLY A 55 0.84 -2.39 12.60
C GLY A 55 -0.08 -3.44 11.99
N HIS A 56 -1.12 -3.02 11.27
CA HIS A 56 -2.03 -3.92 10.55
C HIS A 56 -1.31 -4.69 9.43
N LEU A 57 -0.42 -4.02 8.71
CA LEU A 57 0.28 -4.57 7.55
C LEU A 57 1.29 -5.68 7.88
N LYS A 58 1.68 -5.85 9.15
CA LYS A 58 2.50 -6.99 9.59
C LYS A 58 1.91 -8.35 9.20
N ALA A 59 0.58 -8.47 9.19
CA ALA A 59 -0.11 -9.68 8.76
C ALA A 59 0.17 -10.05 7.29
N MET A 60 0.36 -9.06 6.41
CA MET A 60 0.72 -9.28 5.01
C MET A 60 2.14 -9.80 4.88
N THR A 61 3.09 -9.23 5.63
CA THR A 61 4.48 -9.71 5.67
C THR A 61 4.54 -11.16 6.17
N GLN A 62 3.84 -11.48 7.25
CA GLN A 62 3.78 -12.84 7.81
C GLN A 62 3.15 -13.84 6.82
N ALA A 63 2.12 -13.40 6.09
CA ALA A 63 1.48 -14.19 5.04
C ALA A 63 2.25 -14.21 3.71
N GLN A 64 3.41 -13.55 3.63
CA GLN A 64 4.23 -13.40 2.42
C GLN A 64 3.45 -12.84 1.22
N LYS A 65 2.51 -11.91 1.48
CA LYS A 65 1.70 -11.25 0.46
C LYS A 65 2.22 -9.84 0.18
N PRO A 66 2.28 -9.41 -1.09
CA PRO A 66 2.80 -8.10 -1.43
C PRO A 66 1.87 -6.97 -0.95
N MET A 67 2.49 -5.84 -0.65
CA MET A 67 1.84 -4.58 -0.31
C MET A 67 2.20 -3.57 -1.39
N LEU A 68 1.18 -2.97 -2.01
CA LEU A 68 1.31 -1.97 -3.06
C LEU A 68 1.04 -0.61 -2.43
N LEU A 69 2.00 0.29 -2.46
CA LEU A 69 1.86 1.64 -1.93
C LEU A 69 1.73 2.65 -3.08
N ILE A 70 0.77 3.56 -2.99
CA ILE A 70 0.67 4.73 -3.86
C ILE A 70 0.79 6.00 -3.01
N GLU A 71 1.70 6.89 -3.40
CA GLU A 71 1.95 8.17 -2.75
C GLU A 71 1.84 9.30 -3.76
N TYR A 72 1.36 10.47 -3.30
CA TYR A 72 1.10 11.63 -4.14
C TYR A 72 1.93 12.91 -3.84
N PRO A 73 3.17 12.85 -3.32
CA PRO A 73 3.97 14.05 -3.08
C PRO A 73 4.49 14.68 -4.38
N LYS A 74 4.51 16.01 -4.44
CA LYS A 74 5.05 16.76 -5.58
C LYS A 74 6.51 17.19 -5.35
N SER A 75 6.90 17.41 -4.11
CA SER A 75 8.25 17.85 -3.76
C SER A 75 9.25 16.68 -3.80
N ALA A 76 10.44 16.93 -4.38
CA ALA A 76 11.49 15.93 -4.51
C ALA A 76 11.90 15.33 -3.15
N GLU A 77 11.94 16.15 -2.10
CA GLU A 77 12.23 15.70 -0.73
C GLU A 77 11.21 14.66 -0.24
N ARG A 78 9.91 14.92 -0.44
CA ARG A 78 8.84 14.02 0.00
C ARG A 78 8.79 12.76 -0.87
N GLN A 79 9.05 12.88 -2.17
CA GLN A 79 9.18 11.72 -3.03
C GLN A 79 10.32 10.81 -2.58
N ALA A 80 11.50 11.37 -2.31
CA ALA A 80 12.66 10.59 -1.85
C ALA A 80 12.37 9.89 -0.51
N LEU A 81 11.73 10.60 0.43
CA LEU A 81 11.32 10.05 1.71
C LEU A 81 10.32 8.90 1.55
N SER A 82 9.28 9.07 0.73
CA SER A 82 8.28 8.03 0.49
C SER A 82 8.89 6.76 -0.12
N LYS A 83 9.80 6.91 -1.10
CA LYS A 83 10.54 5.76 -1.68
C LYS A 83 11.35 5.04 -0.62
N GLN A 84 12.14 5.78 0.17
CA GLN A 84 12.96 5.21 1.23
C GLN A 84 12.11 4.43 2.25
N LEU A 85 11.04 5.03 2.75
CA LEU A 85 10.17 4.41 3.74
C LEU A 85 9.43 3.19 3.17
N ALA A 86 9.00 3.24 1.91
CA ALA A 86 8.37 2.10 1.24
C ALA A 86 9.32 0.90 1.14
N THR A 87 10.54 1.12 0.62
CA THR A 87 11.57 0.08 0.51
C THR A 87 11.95 -0.48 1.88
N GLN A 88 12.11 0.37 2.90
CA GLN A 88 12.38 -0.08 4.29
C GLN A 88 11.28 -0.98 4.88
N ASN A 89 10.04 -0.82 4.43
CA ASN A 89 8.90 -1.63 4.85
C ASN A 89 8.54 -2.75 3.85
N GLY A 90 9.40 -3.00 2.85
CA GLY A 90 9.22 -4.08 1.87
C GLY A 90 8.01 -3.90 0.95
N MET A 91 7.62 -2.66 0.67
CA MET A 91 6.47 -2.32 -0.17
C MET A 91 6.89 -2.10 -1.63
N ILE A 92 6.04 -2.52 -2.56
CA ILE A 92 6.14 -2.13 -3.96
C ILE A 92 5.47 -0.77 -4.09
N TRP A 93 6.17 0.26 -4.54
CA TRP A 93 5.66 1.63 -4.50
C TRP A 93 5.42 2.23 -5.90
N LEU A 94 4.48 3.16 -5.95
CA LEU A 94 4.19 4.06 -7.06
C LEU A 94 4.07 5.49 -6.50
N ILE A 95 4.80 6.43 -7.08
CA ILE A 95 4.64 7.86 -6.82
C ILE A 95 4.10 8.51 -8.08
N THR A 96 2.93 9.12 -7.99
CA THR A 96 2.25 9.73 -9.14
C THR A 96 1.37 10.93 -8.73
N ASP A 97 0.62 11.51 -9.66
CA ASP A 97 -0.34 12.57 -9.38
C ASP A 97 -1.64 12.02 -8.76
N ARG A 98 -2.30 12.87 -7.95
CA ARG A 98 -3.51 12.48 -7.21
C ARG A 98 -4.66 12.05 -8.12
N GLN A 99 -4.69 12.54 -9.35
CA GLN A 99 -5.72 12.23 -10.34
C GLN A 99 -5.41 10.92 -11.10
N LEU A 100 -4.25 10.31 -10.87
CA LEU A 100 -3.77 9.11 -11.57
C LEU A 100 -3.74 9.29 -13.10
N MET A 101 -3.42 10.50 -13.56
CA MET A 101 -3.36 10.84 -14.99
C MET A 101 -1.94 10.81 -15.57
N THR A 102 -0.93 10.68 -14.72
CA THR A 102 0.48 10.56 -15.09
C THR A 102 1.01 9.18 -14.73
N LEU A 103 2.02 8.71 -15.48
CA LEU A 103 2.61 7.39 -15.24
C LEU A 103 3.33 7.30 -13.89
N GLY A 104 3.88 8.42 -13.42
CA GLY A 104 4.67 8.46 -12.20
C GLY A 104 5.96 7.63 -12.28
N GLU A 105 6.45 7.21 -11.11
CA GLU A 105 7.63 6.37 -10.94
C GLU A 105 7.31 5.22 -9.98
N SER A 106 7.84 4.01 -10.23
CA SER A 106 7.62 2.84 -9.37
C SER A 106 8.90 2.10 -9.03
N GLY A 107 8.88 1.35 -7.92
CA GLY A 107 10.02 0.57 -7.45
C GLY A 107 9.67 -0.43 -6.35
N ARG A 108 10.71 -1.00 -5.74
CA ARG A 108 10.63 -1.98 -4.64
C ARG A 108 11.61 -1.63 -3.52
#